data_AF-A0A2V2EYR8-F1
#
_entry.id   AF-A0A2V2EYR8-F1
#
_cell.length_a   1.000
_cell.length_b   1.000
_cell.length_c   1.000
_cell.angle_alpha   90.00
_cell.angle_beta   90.00
_cell.angle_gamma   90.00
#
_symmetry.space_group_name_H-M   'P 1'
#
loop_
_entity.id
_entity.type
_entity.pdbx_description
1 polymer ?
#
loop_
_entity_poly.entity_id
_entity_poly.type
_entity_poly.pdbx_seq_one_letter_code
_entity_poly.pdbx_strand_id
1 'polypeptide(L)'
;MSEEKHNHLEGEECEIEEAVITLIDEDNIEHDFYFVDMVELGEDKYAILAPCEEEEEDDEEGDLIAMKIVEEDGQEMLYSIEDDDEYERVKVAWDKMVDEEA
;
A
#
# COMPACT_ATOMS: atom_id res chain seq x y z
N MET A 1 11.82 -38.21 -20.90
CA MET A 1 10.54 -38.35 -20.18
C MET A 1 10.61 -37.30 -19.10
N SER A 2 9.98 -36.17 -19.39
CA SER A 2 9.96 -34.97 -18.58
C SER A 2 8.76 -35.08 -17.66
N GLU A 3 8.98 -35.02 -16.36
CA GLU A 3 8.02 -34.78 -15.28
C GLU A 3 8.90 -34.87 -14.01
N GLU A 4 9.00 -33.82 -13.21
CA GLU A 4 8.00 -33.56 -12.18
C GLU A 4 7.88 -32.06 -11.88
N LYS A 5 6.63 -31.59 -11.94
CA LYS A 5 6.16 -30.30 -11.46
C LYS A 5 6.33 -30.24 -9.94
N HIS A 6 7.06 -29.25 -9.45
CA HIS A 6 6.79 -28.67 -8.14
C HIS A 6 6.77 -27.15 -8.31
N ASN A 7 5.69 -26.67 -8.94
CA ASN A 7 5.22 -25.29 -8.75
C ASN A 7 4.34 -25.35 -7.49
N HIS A 8 5.00 -25.46 -6.35
CA HIS A 8 4.35 -25.51 -5.05
C HIS A 8 4.94 -24.32 -4.27
N LEU A 9 4.38 -23.14 -4.54
CA LEU A 9 4.51 -22.02 -3.62
C LEU A 9 3.63 -22.38 -2.41
N GLU A 10 4.26 -23.04 -1.45
CA GLU A 10 3.74 -23.31 -0.12
C GLU A 10 3.86 -22.01 0.68
N GLY A 11 2.99 -21.05 0.37
CA GLY A 11 2.74 -19.90 1.24
C GLY A 11 1.80 -20.33 2.35
N GLU A 12 2.33 -21.06 3.33
CA GLU A 12 1.61 -21.37 4.57
C GLU A 12 1.85 -20.25 5.60
N GLU A 13 0.74 -19.82 6.20
CA GLU A 13 0.59 -19.04 7.43
C GLU A 13 0.78 -17.52 7.36
N CYS A 14 -0.22 -16.82 6.82
CA CYS A 14 -0.51 -15.44 7.23
C CYS A 14 -1.69 -15.46 8.22
N GLU A 15 -1.40 -15.72 9.50
CA GLU A 15 -2.31 -15.43 10.61
C GLU A 15 -1.72 -14.24 11.38
N ILE A 16 -1.86 -13.04 10.80
CA ILE A 16 -1.78 -11.77 11.52
C ILE A 16 -2.82 -10.85 10.88
N GLU A 17 -3.71 -10.29 11.67
CA GLU A 17 -4.72 -9.30 11.29
C GLU A 17 -4.08 -7.91 11.05
N GLU A 18 -2.97 -7.89 10.30
CA GLU A 18 -2.27 -6.71 9.79
C GLU A 18 -2.16 -6.94 8.27
N ALA A 19 -2.94 -6.21 7.48
CA ALA A 19 -2.97 -6.43 6.02
C ALA A 19 -1.67 -5.94 5.38
N VAL A 20 -0.64 -6.77 5.39
CA VAL A 20 0.60 -6.51 4.65
C VAL A 20 0.35 -6.72 3.16
N ILE A 21 0.65 -5.70 2.37
CA ILE A 21 0.55 -5.68 0.91
C ILE A 21 1.98 -5.69 0.36
N THR A 22 2.33 -6.75 -0.36
CA THR A 22 3.58 -6.81 -1.13
C THR A 22 3.34 -6.16 -2.49
N LEU A 23 4.09 -5.10 -2.78
CA LEU A 23 4.10 -4.40 -4.07
C LEU A 23 5.38 -4.73 -4.82
N ILE A 24 5.25 -4.93 -6.12
CA ILE A 24 6.40 -5.16 -7.00
C ILE A 24 6.61 -3.89 -7.81
N ASP A 25 7.77 -3.26 -7.64
CA ASP A 25 8.13 -2.05 -8.39
C ASP A 25 8.59 -2.38 -9.83
N GLU A 26 8.85 -1.37 -10.64
CA GLU A 26 9.27 -1.48 -12.04
C GLU A 26 10.59 -2.27 -12.20
N ASP A 27 11.43 -2.31 -11.17
CA ASP A 27 12.67 -3.10 -11.15
C ASP A 27 12.47 -4.59 -10.76
N ASN A 28 11.22 -5.05 -10.59
CA ASN A 28 10.89 -6.40 -10.06
C ASN A 28 11.38 -6.62 -8.61
N ILE A 29 11.51 -5.54 -7.85
CA ILE A 29 11.80 -5.60 -6.42
C ILE A 29 10.48 -5.69 -5.67
N GLU A 30 10.37 -6.69 -4.80
CA GLU A 30 9.26 -6.87 -3.87
C GLU A 30 9.50 -5.98 -2.66
N HIS A 31 8.55 -5.08 -2.40
CA HIS A 31 8.52 -4.22 -1.23
C HIS A 31 7.26 -4.52 -0.43
N ASP A 32 7.44 -4.79 0.86
CA ASP A 32 6.35 -5.06 1.77
C ASP A 32 5.89 -3.77 2.43
N PHE A 33 4.58 -3.53 2.38
CA PHE A 33 3.94 -2.39 3.01
C PHE A 33 2.84 -2.84 3.96
N TYR A 34 2.70 -2.17 5.10
CA TYR A 34 1.55 -2.32 5.96
C TYR A 34 0.41 -1.44 5.45
N PHE A 35 -0.74 -2.06 5.16
CA PHE A 35 -1.96 -1.30 4.94
C PHE A 35 -2.41 -0.69 6.27
N VAL A 36 -2.36 0.64 6.33
CA VAL A 36 -2.77 1.40 7.50
C VAL A 36 -4.25 1.70 7.42
N ASP A 37 -4.69 2.35 6.33
CA ASP A 37 -6.08 2.76 6.15
C ASP A 37 -6.42 3.04 4.67
N MET A 38 -7.72 3.22 4.35
CA MET A 38 -8.18 3.64 3.02
C MET A 38 -8.98 4.93 3.11
N VAL A 39 -8.54 5.92 2.34
CA VAL A 39 -9.21 7.21 2.20
C VAL A 39 -10.01 7.23 0.91
N GLU A 40 -11.31 7.47 1.02
CA GLU A 40 -12.19 7.67 -0.14
C GLU A 40 -12.41 9.18 -0.37
N LEU A 41 -11.96 9.69 -1.53
CA LEU A 41 -12.17 11.08 -1.93
C LEU A 41 -13.08 11.15 -3.17
N GLY A 42 -14.37 11.30 -2.93
CA GLY A 42 -15.34 11.43 -4.02
C GLY A 42 -15.56 10.10 -4.74
N GLU A 43 -15.01 9.96 -5.94
CA GLU A 43 -15.06 8.72 -6.74
C GLU A 43 -13.72 7.96 -6.74
N ASP A 44 -12.66 8.59 -6.24
CA ASP A 44 -11.31 8.03 -6.19
C ASP A 44 -11.04 7.43 -4.81
N LYS A 45 -10.31 6.31 -4.79
CA LYS A 45 -9.92 5.59 -3.57
C LYS A 45 -8.41 5.66 -3.40
N TYR A 46 -7.96 5.77 -2.16
CA TYR A 46 -6.55 5.90 -1.82
C TYR A 46 -6.20 4.98 -0.66
N ALA A 47 -5.12 4.23 -0.77
CA ALA A 47 -4.56 3.42 0.31
C ALA A 47 -3.43 4.20 1.00
N ILE A 48 -3.45 4.22 2.32
CA ILE A 48 -2.35 4.70 3.15
C ILE A 48 -1.53 3.49 3.57
N LEU A 49 -0.27 3.49 3.17
CA LEU A 49 0.66 2.38 3.32
C LEU A 49 1.87 2.84 4.13
N ALA A 50 2.33 2.01 5.06
CA ALA A 50 3.60 2.23 5.75
C ALA A 50 4.65 1.23 5.23
N PRO A 51 5.84 1.65 4.79
CA PRO A 51 6.89 0.73 4.40
C PRO A 51 7.27 -0.17 5.58
N CYS A 52 7.40 -1.47 5.34
CA CYS A 52 7.86 -2.43 6.34
C CYS A 52 9.37 -2.35 6.55
N GLU A 53 10.11 -1.86 5.55
CA GLU A 53 11.53 -1.56 5.67
C GLU A 53 11.68 -0.21 6.34
N GLU A 54 12.19 -0.20 7.58
CA GLU A 54 12.76 0.99 8.21
C GLU A 54 13.99 1.41 7.39
N GLU A 55 13.79 2.10 6.26
CA GLU A 55 14.86 2.87 5.66
C GLU A 55 15.18 4.01 6.64
N GLU A 56 16.13 3.71 7.52
CA GLU A 56 16.80 4.68 8.36
C GLU A 56 17.28 5.82 7.44
N GLU A 57 16.67 7.00 7.54
CA GLU A 57 17.32 8.30 7.71
C GLU A 57 16.40 9.48 7.27
N ASP A 58 15.94 10.22 8.29
CA ASP A 58 15.72 11.69 8.26
C ASP A 58 14.39 12.23 7.67
N ASP A 59 13.26 12.11 8.38
CA ASP A 59 12.40 13.26 8.78
C ASP A 59 11.32 12.85 9.83
N GLU A 60 10.83 13.79 10.62
CA GLU A 60 10.23 13.59 11.96
C GLU A 60 8.74 13.17 12.00
N GLU A 61 8.16 12.57 10.96
CA GLU A 61 6.76 12.07 10.97
C GLU A 61 6.70 10.79 10.14
N GLY A 62 6.34 9.65 10.77
CA GLY A 62 6.44 8.32 10.15
C GLY A 62 6.01 8.28 8.68
N ASP A 63 6.89 7.76 7.82
CA ASP A 63 6.79 7.76 6.36
C ASP A 63 5.58 6.98 5.83
N LEU A 64 4.39 7.55 5.97
CA LEU A 64 3.16 7.03 5.38
C LEU A 64 3.07 7.48 3.93
N ILE A 65 2.96 6.51 3.04
CA ILE A 65 2.85 6.71 1.60
C ILE A 65 1.39 6.53 1.21
N ALA A 66 0.81 7.54 0.58
CA ALA A 66 -0.52 7.45 0.00
C ALA A 66 -0.44 7.04 -1.46
N MET A 67 -1.15 5.97 -1.83
CA MET A 67 -1.26 5.47 -3.20
C MET A 67 -2.71 5.45 -3.65
N LYS A 68 -2.96 5.77 -4.92
CA LYS A 68 -4.28 5.75 -5.54
C LYS A 68 -4.65 4.33 -5.96
N ILE A 69 -5.84 3.88 -5.58
CA ILE A 69 -6.42 2.61 -6.01
C ILE A 69 -7.23 2.84 -7.28
N VAL A 70 -6.89 2.13 -8.33
CA VAL A 70 -7.60 2.11 -9.61
C VAL A 70 -8.01 0.68 -9.92
N GLU A 71 -9.31 0.45 -10.13
CA GLU A 71 -9.80 -0.87 -10.55
C GLU A 71 -9.65 -0.99 -12.08
N GLU A 72 -8.70 -1.81 -12.54
CA GLU A 72 -8.51 -2.16 -13.95
C GLU A 72 -8.69 -3.67 -14.14
N ASP A 73 -9.51 -4.10 -15.11
CA ASP A 73 -9.78 -5.51 -15.40
C ASP A 73 -10.27 -6.36 -14.19
N GLY A 74 -10.92 -5.71 -13.21
CA GLY A 74 -11.40 -6.36 -11.98
C GLY A 74 -10.28 -6.68 -10.99
N GLN A 75 -9.12 -6.05 -11.17
CA GLN A 75 -7.98 -6.08 -10.27
C GLN A 75 -7.73 -4.66 -9.74
N GLU A 76 -7.48 -4.54 -8.45
CA GLU A 76 -7.12 -3.26 -7.82
C GLU A 76 -5.63 -3.02 -8.06
N MET A 77 -5.33 -1.95 -8.79
CA MET A 77 -3.97 -1.49 -9.09
C MET A 77 -3.68 -0.25 -8.25
N LEU A 78 -2.50 -0.22 -7.64
CA LEU A 78 -2.04 0.90 -6.82
C LEU A 78 -1.08 1.77 -7.64
N TYR A 79 -1.36 3.08 -7.68
CA TYR A 79 -0.58 4.07 -8.41
C TYR A 79 -0.04 5.14 -7.46
N SER A 80 1.21 5.51 -7.64
CA SER A 80 1.81 6.66 -6.95
C SER A 80 1.11 7.95 -7.38
N ILE A 81 0.82 8.82 -6.42
CA ILE A 81 0.18 10.11 -6.70
C ILE A 81 1.26 11.10 -7.13
N GLU A 82 1.30 11.44 -8.42
CA GLU A 82 2.27 12.43 -8.96
C GLU A 82 1.81 13.89 -8.77
N ASP A 83 0.52 14.10 -8.49
CA ASP A 83 -0.10 15.42 -8.33
C ASP A 83 -0.12 15.84 -6.85
N ASP A 84 0.66 16.87 -6.53
CA ASP A 84 0.85 17.37 -5.15
C ASP A 84 -0.49 17.85 -4.54
N ASP A 85 -1.32 18.53 -5.34
CA ASP A 85 -2.67 18.98 -4.97
C ASP A 85 -3.59 17.79 -4.59
N GLU A 86 -3.49 16.67 -5.30
CA GLU A 86 -4.23 15.43 -4.98
C GLU A 86 -3.70 14.79 -3.70
N TYR A 87 -2.38 14.69 -3.56
CA TYR A 87 -1.74 14.11 -2.38
C TYR A 87 -2.06 14.89 -1.10
N GLU A 88 -2.02 16.23 -1.16
CA GLU A 88 -2.42 17.09 -0.04
C GLU A 88 -3.88 16.82 0.40
N ARG A 89 -4.80 16.59 -0.55
CA ARG A 89 -6.20 16.28 -0.21
C ARG A 89 -6.34 14.96 0.52
N VAL A 90 -5.58 13.94 0.10
CA VAL A 90 -5.56 12.63 0.75
C VAL A 90 -5.03 12.77 2.17
N LYS A 91 -3.90 13.47 2.34
CA LYS A 91 -3.33 13.77 3.66
C LYS A 91 -4.33 14.49 4.57
N VAL A 92 -4.97 15.54 4.08
CA VAL A 92 -5.96 16.31 4.85
C VAL A 92 -7.18 15.45 5.22
N ALA A 93 -7.62 14.54 4.34
CA ALA A 93 -8.72 13.65 4.66
C ALA A 93 -8.33 12.59 5.68
N TRP A 94 -7.14 12.01 5.54
CA TRP A 94 -6.59 11.06 6.52
C TRP A 94 -6.37 11.70 7.89
N ASP A 95 -5.71 12.86 7.94
CA ASP A 95 -5.48 13.63 9.17
C ASP A 95 -6.79 13.93 9.90
N LYS A 96 -7.84 14.33 9.16
CA LYS A 96 -9.17 14.51 9.74
C LYS A 96 -9.78 13.23 10.28
N MET A 97 -9.61 12.10 9.59
CA MET A 97 -10.13 10.81 10.06
C MET A 97 -9.40 10.36 11.33
N VAL A 98 -8.09 10.58 11.41
CA VAL A 98 -7.25 10.23 12.56
C VAL A 98 -7.49 11.17 13.75
N ASP A 99 -7.60 12.48 13.52
CA ASP A 99 -7.81 13.50 14.56
C ASP A 99 -9.23 13.44 15.16
N GLU A 100 -10.24 12.98 14.40
CA GLU A 100 -11.62 12.85 14.91
C GLU A 100 -11.79 11.70 15.94
N GLU A 101 -10.76 10.87 16.16
CA GLU A 101 -10.69 9.86 17.23
C GLU A 101 -9.85 10.29 18.47
N ALA A 102 -9.31 11.51 18.52
CA ALA A 102 -8.43 11.99 19.61
C ALA A 102 -9.13 12.68 20.81
#